data_AF-A6UAU6-F1
#
_entry.id   AF-A6UAU6-F1
#
_cell.length_a   1.000
_cell.length_b   1.000
_cell.length_c   1.000
_cell.angle_alpha   90.00
_cell.angle_beta   90.00
_cell.angle_gamma   90.00
#
_symmetry.space_group_name_H-M   'P 1'
#
loop_
_entity.id
_entity.type
_entity.pdbx_description
1 polymer ?
#
loop_
_entity_poly.entity_id
_entity_poly.type
_entity_poly.pdbx_seq_one_letter_code
_entity_poly.pdbx_strand_id
1 'polypeptide(L)'
;MLDERILPNAALAKIAGESVENLSTHRISVTHGQEMDGMRRLAAILDADVVGYSRLMGLDEAGTYRAVKHCHNAFILPLVEAHNGRIVKQAGDGMLAEFASVLDAVACAIAIQRTMHDQAGSAETERLELRIGVHLGDIVADDGDIHGEGIAVAGHLQEMAPPGGICVSQQVYDQVSSKLDIQMGDLGCKTFADIPGPLHVWCWQPGATREESPAPKQNRPRPDMKRPSIAVLPFVNLSSVDEQEHFSDGFTEELISTLARCRWLRVVARNSSFTFKGVTVDVRKVASDLGVKYVIEGSIRRAANRIRITAQLLSGETGMLLWAERYDRMLDDVFVLQDEIAGQITGTVEPELGFIEFAALRGQSATDMDAWNIYLKGLWHLYKFDLENLRISKELFERAIDLEPAFAQAYARLAYVHIQLGWYGPLEERGDRIADATALAERATALDDREPAAHLALGRARALGGQPERGIEHLRNALRLVPSFAQGHFALGQALCYVGRPEEGITAINEAFRLSPRDPHLWTFHNMVAIAQYQAGRFAQAAEAARASLLKENATFWPAMVLAASLGAQERKGEARAAVAELLRRRPDMTAKTARAEFYFGSVPAMSEKFIDRFVSDLHRAGVPD
;
A
#
# COMPACT_ATOMS: atom_id res chain seq x y z
N MET A 1 -9.61 -60.28 18.97
CA MET A 1 -9.95 -61.34 18.00
C MET A 1 -11.43 -61.26 17.74
N LEU A 2 -11.83 -60.60 16.65
CA LEU A 2 -13.13 -60.58 15.98
C LEU A 2 -13.01 -59.47 14.93
N ASP A 3 -13.06 -59.85 13.66
CA ASP A 3 -12.80 -59.01 12.48
C ASP A 3 -13.93 -59.26 11.48
N GLU A 4 -14.67 -58.22 11.13
CA GLU A 4 -15.75 -58.10 10.13
C GLU A 4 -16.09 -56.58 10.12
N ARG A 5 -16.28 -55.82 9.04
CA ARG A 5 -16.95 -56.04 7.73
C ARG A 5 -16.89 -54.65 7.01
N ILE A 6 -16.55 -54.47 5.73
CA ILE A 6 -17.48 -54.31 4.56
C ILE A 6 -16.72 -53.69 3.36
N LEU A 7 -16.99 -54.24 2.16
CA LEU A 7 -16.71 -53.75 0.79
C LEU A 7 -18.06 -53.29 0.15
N PRO A 8 -18.13 -52.44 -0.91
CA PRO A 8 -17.90 -52.91 -2.29
C PRO A 8 -17.39 -51.91 -3.35
N ASN A 9 -16.94 -52.54 -4.45
CA ASN A 9 -16.39 -52.03 -5.70
C ASN A 9 -17.50 -51.65 -6.72
N ALA A 10 -17.26 -50.63 -7.55
CA ALA A 10 -18.18 -50.10 -8.55
C ALA A 10 -18.11 -50.82 -9.91
N ALA A 11 -19.26 -50.89 -10.59
CA ALA A 11 -19.47 -51.55 -11.88
C ALA A 11 -19.43 -50.59 -13.08
N LEU A 12 -18.94 -51.10 -14.21
CA LEU A 12 -19.00 -50.53 -15.57
C LEU A 12 -20.04 -51.30 -16.39
N ALA A 13 -20.88 -50.61 -17.20
CA ALA A 13 -21.12 -50.91 -18.63
C ALA A 13 -22.27 -50.07 -19.27
N LYS A 14 -21.87 -49.25 -20.26
CA LYS A 14 -22.49 -48.79 -21.54
C LYS A 14 -23.93 -49.17 -21.92
N ILE A 15 -24.63 -48.20 -22.57
CA ILE A 15 -25.21 -48.17 -23.94
C ILE A 15 -26.04 -46.85 -24.05
N ALA A 16 -25.55 -45.82 -24.75
CA ALA A 16 -25.86 -45.39 -26.13
C ALA A 16 -27.28 -44.82 -26.37
N GLY A 17 -27.35 -43.59 -26.91
CA GLY A 17 -28.53 -43.09 -27.64
C GLY A 17 -28.92 -41.63 -27.39
N GLU A 18 -28.71 -40.81 -28.42
CA GLU A 18 -29.61 -39.73 -28.87
C GLU A 18 -29.55 -38.29 -28.30
N SER A 19 -29.15 -37.38 -29.22
CA SER A 19 -29.89 -36.18 -29.64
C SER A 19 -29.91 -34.95 -28.73
N VAL A 20 -28.96 -34.04 -28.97
CA VAL A 20 -29.06 -32.62 -28.59
C VAL A 20 -29.34 -31.82 -29.85
N GLU A 21 -30.55 -31.29 -29.96
CA GLU A 21 -30.92 -30.25 -30.94
C GLU A 21 -31.20 -28.94 -30.19
N ASN A 22 -30.62 -27.87 -30.75
CA ASN A 22 -30.96 -26.45 -30.60
C ASN A 22 -30.73 -25.74 -29.25
N LEU A 23 -29.76 -24.81 -29.25
CA LEU A 23 -30.06 -23.37 -29.36
C LEU A 23 -28.79 -22.54 -29.63
N SER A 24 -28.78 -21.93 -30.83
CA SER A 24 -28.20 -20.62 -31.20
C SER A 24 -26.73 -20.31 -30.87
N THR A 25 -25.84 -20.62 -31.81
CA THR A 25 -24.53 -19.98 -31.99
C THR A 25 -24.70 -18.65 -32.74
N HIS A 26 -24.41 -17.53 -32.08
CA HIS A 26 -24.01 -16.30 -32.78
C HIS A 26 -22.65 -16.54 -33.43
N ARG A 27 -22.63 -16.60 -34.76
CA ARG A 27 -21.42 -16.52 -35.56
C ARG A 27 -20.80 -15.13 -35.37
N ILE A 28 -19.71 -15.05 -34.60
CA ILE A 28 -18.70 -14.03 -34.82
C ILE A 28 -17.77 -14.60 -35.90
N SER A 29 -17.90 -14.04 -37.09
CA SER A 29 -17.03 -14.28 -38.24
C SER A 29 -15.61 -13.86 -37.86
N VAL A 30 -14.74 -14.81 -37.56
CA VAL A 30 -13.29 -14.58 -37.57
C VAL A 30 -12.89 -14.52 -39.04
N THR A 31 -12.80 -13.30 -39.58
CA THR A 31 -12.01 -13.04 -40.78
C THR A 31 -10.60 -13.56 -40.53
N HIS A 32 -10.19 -14.55 -41.33
CA HIS A 32 -8.79 -14.97 -41.48
C HIS A 32 -7.94 -13.72 -41.74
N GLY A 33 -7.24 -13.25 -40.70
CA GLY A 33 -6.06 -12.43 -40.89
C GLY A 33 -4.98 -13.37 -41.41
N GLN A 34 -4.40 -13.05 -42.56
CA GLN A 34 -3.23 -13.74 -43.06
C GLN A 34 -2.15 -13.77 -41.96
N GLU A 35 -1.69 -14.96 -41.59
CA GLU A 35 -0.45 -15.11 -40.83
C GLU A 35 0.67 -14.57 -41.72
N MET A 36 1.13 -13.35 -41.42
CA MET A 36 2.43 -12.86 -41.87
C MET A 36 3.47 -13.64 -41.09
N ASP A 37 4.12 -14.60 -41.75
CA ASP A 37 5.25 -15.39 -41.24
C ASP A 37 6.51 -14.51 -41.19
N GLY A 38 6.46 -13.43 -40.41
CA GLY A 38 7.54 -12.47 -40.19
C GLY A 38 8.14 -12.64 -38.80
N MET A 39 9.47 -12.56 -38.71
CA MET A 39 10.18 -12.71 -37.44
C MET A 39 9.89 -11.50 -36.53
N ARG A 40 9.14 -11.72 -35.45
CA ARG A 40 8.89 -10.70 -34.42
C ARG A 40 10.11 -10.51 -33.52
N ARG A 41 10.53 -9.26 -33.34
CA ARG A 41 11.62 -8.90 -32.42
C ARG A 41 11.47 -7.48 -31.89
N LEU A 42 12.09 -7.21 -30.74
CA LEU A 42 12.19 -5.87 -30.18
C LEU A 42 13.34 -5.10 -30.86
N ALA A 43 13.08 -3.85 -31.28
CA ALA A 43 14.10 -3.00 -31.90
C ALA A 43 13.93 -1.52 -31.50
N ALA A 44 15.03 -0.78 -31.48
CA ALA A 44 14.96 0.68 -31.37
C ALA A 44 14.75 1.27 -32.76
N ILE A 45 13.73 2.10 -32.90
CA ILE A 45 13.26 2.67 -34.16
C ILE A 45 13.54 4.17 -34.12
N LEU A 46 14.23 4.66 -35.13
CA LEU A 46 14.49 6.08 -35.35
C LEU A 46 13.73 6.51 -36.60
N ASP A 47 12.81 7.46 -36.43
CA ASP A 47 12.11 8.11 -37.53
C ASP A 47 12.56 9.56 -37.63
N ALA A 48 12.83 10.03 -38.85
CA ALA A 48 13.36 11.37 -39.10
C ALA A 48 12.72 12.01 -40.34
N ASP A 49 12.45 13.31 -40.27
CA ASP A 49 11.83 14.06 -41.38
C ASP A 49 12.34 15.51 -41.47
N VAL A 50 12.32 16.07 -42.69
CA VAL A 50 12.82 17.42 -42.98
C VAL A 50 11.76 18.49 -42.69
N VAL A 51 12.12 19.46 -41.85
CA VAL A 51 11.22 20.56 -41.47
C VAL A 51 10.82 21.40 -42.68
N GLY A 52 9.53 21.38 -43.03
CA GLY A 52 8.96 22.25 -44.05
C GLY A 52 9.35 21.87 -45.49
N TYR A 53 9.67 20.61 -45.75
CA TYR A 53 10.11 20.12 -47.06
C TYR A 53 9.20 20.53 -48.23
N SER A 54 7.87 20.43 -48.09
CA SER A 54 6.95 20.81 -49.18
C SER A 54 7.07 22.29 -49.56
N ARG A 55 7.39 23.17 -48.60
CA ARG A 55 7.63 24.60 -48.86
C ARG A 55 8.95 24.81 -49.58
N LEU A 56 10.01 24.11 -49.18
CA LEU A 56 11.34 24.18 -49.81
C LEU A 56 11.29 23.68 -51.26
N MET A 57 10.61 22.55 -51.49
CA MET A 57 10.36 22.01 -52.84
C MET A 57 9.58 22.97 -53.74
N GLY A 58 8.66 23.76 -53.16
CA GLY A 58 7.92 24.79 -53.90
C GLY A 58 8.73 26.05 -54.24
N LEU A 59 9.85 26.30 -53.54
CA LEU A 59 10.73 27.46 -53.75
C LEU A 59 11.90 27.14 -54.68
N ASP A 60 12.56 26.00 -54.47
CA ASP A 60 13.65 25.49 -55.31
C ASP A 60 13.67 23.96 -55.28
N GLU A 61 12.94 23.34 -56.21
CA GLU A 61 12.84 21.89 -56.34
C GLU A 61 14.22 21.22 -56.55
N ALA A 62 15.03 21.77 -57.46
CA ALA A 62 16.32 21.17 -57.84
C ALA A 62 17.41 21.40 -56.79
N GLY A 63 17.40 22.52 -56.09
CA GLY A 63 18.29 22.79 -54.95
C GLY A 63 17.93 21.96 -53.73
N THR A 64 16.65 21.93 -53.36
CA THR A 64 16.16 21.16 -52.19
C THR A 64 16.42 19.68 -52.36
N TYR A 65 16.11 19.09 -53.51
CA TYR A 65 16.38 17.67 -53.78
C TYR A 65 17.88 17.34 -53.69
N ARG A 66 18.77 18.21 -54.21
CA ARG A 66 20.22 18.03 -54.11
C ARG A 66 20.72 18.15 -52.66
N ALA A 67 20.20 19.10 -51.90
CA ALA A 67 20.58 19.33 -50.51
C ALA A 67 20.16 18.15 -49.61
N VAL A 68 18.92 17.65 -49.74
CA VAL A 68 18.43 16.48 -48.99
C VAL A 68 19.22 15.22 -49.38
N LYS A 69 19.45 14.98 -50.68
CA LYS A 69 20.23 13.83 -51.15
C LYS A 69 21.69 13.88 -50.71
N HIS A 70 22.30 15.06 -50.70
CA HIS A 70 23.65 15.25 -50.19
C HIS A 70 23.70 15.00 -48.68
N CYS A 71 22.78 15.59 -47.91
CA CYS A 71 22.71 15.41 -46.46
C CYS A 71 22.57 13.93 -46.10
N HIS A 72 21.69 13.22 -46.80
CA HIS A 72 21.45 11.80 -46.59
C HIS A 72 22.71 10.96 -46.87
N ASN A 73 23.35 11.14 -48.03
CA ASN A 73 24.50 10.33 -48.43
C ASN A 73 25.81 10.69 -47.71
N ALA A 74 26.02 11.97 -47.39
CA ALA A 74 27.27 12.45 -46.81
C ALA A 74 27.31 12.32 -45.29
N PHE A 75 26.16 12.38 -44.61
CA PHE A 75 26.09 12.45 -43.15
C PHE A 75 25.22 11.35 -42.54
N ILE A 76 23.97 11.24 -42.98
CA ILE A 76 22.99 10.38 -42.30
C ILE A 76 23.35 8.89 -42.46
N LEU A 77 23.58 8.43 -43.70
CA LEU A 77 23.96 7.04 -43.98
C LEU A 77 25.23 6.60 -43.21
N PRO A 78 26.37 7.33 -43.29
CA PRO A 78 27.57 6.98 -42.53
C PRO A 78 27.36 6.98 -41.01
N LEU A 79 26.55 7.89 -40.46
CA LEU A 79 26.30 7.96 -39.03
C LEU A 79 25.42 6.80 -38.53
N VAL A 80 24.42 6.40 -39.31
CA VAL A 80 23.58 5.24 -39.01
C VAL A 80 24.43 3.97 -39.01
N GLU A 81 25.28 3.76 -40.02
CA GLU A 81 26.19 2.61 -40.08
C GLU A 81 27.22 2.61 -38.94
N ALA A 82 27.80 3.77 -38.61
CA ALA A 82 28.78 3.91 -37.52
C ALA A 82 28.20 3.59 -36.13
N HIS A 83 26.89 3.71 -35.96
CA HIS A 83 26.16 3.36 -34.74
C HIS A 83 25.39 2.03 -34.91
N ASN A 84 25.85 1.12 -35.76
CA ASN A 84 25.26 -0.22 -35.93
C ASN A 84 23.76 -0.20 -36.28
N GLY A 85 23.29 0.88 -36.91
CA GLY A 85 21.92 1.00 -37.40
C GLY A 85 21.80 0.53 -38.85
N ARG A 86 20.56 0.23 -39.24
CA ARG A 86 20.19 -0.10 -40.62
C ARG A 86 19.03 0.78 -41.05
N ILE A 87 19.18 1.46 -42.19
CA ILE A 87 18.04 2.16 -42.82
C ILE A 87 17.10 1.12 -43.40
N VAL A 88 15.84 1.18 -42.99
CA VAL A 88 14.79 0.26 -43.45
C VAL A 88 13.97 0.89 -44.56
N LYS A 89 13.62 2.17 -44.43
CA LYS A 89 12.82 2.88 -45.42
C LYS A 89 13.31 4.30 -45.62
N GLN A 90 13.29 4.73 -46.88
CA GLN A 90 13.53 6.11 -47.29
C GLN A 90 12.41 6.53 -48.23
N ALA A 91 11.67 7.58 -47.88
CA ALA A 91 10.55 8.08 -48.66
C ALA A 91 10.61 9.60 -48.73
N GLY A 92 11.16 10.13 -49.83
CA GLY A 92 11.31 11.57 -50.01
C GLY A 92 12.27 12.18 -48.98
N ASP A 93 11.71 12.99 -48.10
CA ASP A 93 12.31 13.67 -46.94
C ASP A 93 12.35 12.84 -45.65
N GLY A 94 11.52 11.80 -45.57
CA GLY A 94 11.42 10.91 -44.42
C GLY A 94 12.40 9.73 -44.47
N MET A 95 12.90 9.34 -43.31
CA MET A 95 13.77 8.18 -43.11
C MET A 95 13.41 7.40 -41.86
N LEU A 96 13.34 6.07 -42.01
CA LEU A 96 13.17 5.12 -40.92
C LEU A 96 14.40 4.21 -40.81
N ALA A 97 14.99 4.14 -39.62
CA ALA A 97 16.13 3.28 -39.31
C ALA A 97 15.87 2.41 -38.07
N GLU A 98 16.39 1.18 -38.09
CA GLU A 98 16.35 0.24 -36.98
C GLU A 98 17.72 0.08 -36.33
N PHE A 99 17.73 -0.13 -35.01
CA PHE A 99 18.93 -0.39 -34.22
C PHE A 99 18.65 -1.51 -33.21
N ALA A 100 19.65 -2.36 -32.98
CA ALA A 100 19.59 -3.36 -31.91
C ALA A 100 19.77 -2.76 -30.51
N SER A 101 20.29 -1.53 -30.42
CA SER A 101 20.63 -0.82 -29.18
C SER A 101 19.94 0.54 -29.14
N VAL A 102 19.20 0.80 -28.06
CA VAL A 102 18.59 2.12 -27.80
C VAL A 102 19.66 3.20 -27.63
N LEU A 103 20.78 2.84 -27.01
CA LEU A 103 21.91 3.75 -26.82
C LEU A 103 22.48 4.21 -28.16
N ASP A 104 22.63 3.27 -29.09
CA ASP A 104 23.19 3.52 -30.41
C ASP A 104 22.23 4.37 -31.25
N ALA A 105 20.92 4.09 -31.18
CA ALA A 105 19.89 4.89 -31.86
C ALA A 105 19.90 6.35 -31.40
N VAL A 106 19.94 6.59 -30.09
CA VAL A 106 19.94 7.96 -29.53
C VAL A 106 21.28 8.65 -29.79
N ALA A 107 22.40 7.95 -29.65
CA ALA A 107 23.73 8.50 -29.98
C ALA A 107 23.81 8.89 -31.47
N CYS A 108 23.29 8.05 -32.36
CA CYS A 108 23.18 8.33 -33.78
C CYS A 108 22.31 9.57 -34.05
N ALA A 109 21.12 9.66 -33.46
CA ALA A 109 20.23 10.81 -33.61
C ALA A 109 20.91 12.12 -33.19
N ILE A 110 21.66 12.10 -32.08
CA ILE A 110 22.41 13.26 -31.60
C ILE A 110 23.56 13.61 -32.53
N ALA A 111 24.30 12.61 -33.02
CA ALA A 111 25.37 12.84 -33.98
C ALA A 111 24.84 13.48 -35.27
N ILE A 112 23.69 13.01 -35.78
CA ILE A 112 23.01 13.59 -36.95
C ILE A 112 22.67 15.06 -36.68
N GLN A 113 21.98 15.35 -35.58
CA GLN A 113 21.58 16.74 -35.28
C GLN A 113 22.78 17.67 -35.06
N ARG A 114 23.86 17.19 -34.41
CA ARG A 114 25.09 17.98 -34.23
C ARG A 114 25.80 18.25 -35.55
N THR A 115 26.00 17.23 -36.39
CA THR A 115 26.62 17.40 -37.71
C THR A 115 25.81 18.35 -38.59
N MET A 116 24.48 18.27 -38.56
CA MET A 116 23.61 19.19 -39.30
C MET A 116 23.68 20.62 -38.75
N HIS A 117 23.78 20.79 -37.43
CA HIS A 117 23.94 22.10 -36.81
C HIS A 117 25.29 22.75 -37.18
N ASP A 118 26.40 22.00 -37.12
CA ASP A 118 27.74 22.52 -37.36
C ASP A 118 27.96 22.96 -38.83
N GLN A 119 27.25 22.33 -39.78
CA GLN A 119 27.35 22.64 -41.21
C GLN A 119 26.48 23.83 -41.65
N ALA A 120 25.52 24.26 -40.82
CA ALA A 120 24.62 25.39 -41.09
C ALA A 120 25.34 26.76 -41.15
N GLY A 121 26.64 26.82 -40.85
CA GLY A 121 27.48 28.01 -40.95
C GLY A 121 28.11 28.28 -42.33
N SER A 122 27.88 27.43 -43.34
CA SER A 122 28.42 27.61 -44.70
C SER A 122 27.38 28.20 -45.67
N ALA A 123 27.74 29.30 -46.34
CA ALA A 123 26.83 30.29 -46.93
C ALA A 123 26.06 29.88 -48.21
N GLU A 124 25.98 28.60 -48.58
CA GLU A 124 25.40 28.18 -49.87
C GLU A 124 24.24 27.16 -49.79
N THR A 125 23.78 26.77 -48.59
CA THR A 125 22.63 25.87 -48.46
C THR A 125 21.60 26.47 -47.50
N GLU A 126 20.33 26.58 -47.91
CA GLU A 126 19.25 26.80 -46.95
C GLU A 126 19.35 25.73 -45.85
N ARG A 127 19.29 26.18 -44.59
CA ARG A 127 19.50 25.34 -43.41
C ARG A 127 18.43 24.25 -43.33
N LEU A 128 18.77 23.04 -43.79
CA LEU A 128 17.93 21.86 -43.61
C LEU A 128 17.96 21.48 -42.12
N GLU A 129 16.78 21.39 -41.51
CA GLU A 129 16.62 20.96 -40.11
C GLU A 129 15.79 19.68 -40.09
N LEU A 130 16.23 18.69 -39.30
CA LEU A 130 15.48 17.46 -39.10
C LEU A 130 14.70 17.49 -37.79
N ARG A 131 13.58 16.80 -37.78
CA ARG A 131 12.92 16.32 -36.57
C ARG A 131 13.17 14.84 -36.44
N ILE A 132 13.50 14.36 -35.24
CA ILE A 132 13.79 12.94 -35.01
C ILE A 132 12.96 12.41 -33.84
N GLY A 133 12.35 11.24 -34.02
CA GLY A 133 11.66 10.47 -32.99
C GLY A 133 12.35 9.14 -32.74
N VAL A 134 12.55 8.75 -31.48
CA VAL A 134 13.13 7.44 -31.11
C VAL A 134 12.27 6.68 -30.12
N HIS A 135 11.93 5.44 -30.46
CA HIS A 135 11.15 4.54 -29.62
C HIS A 135 11.72 3.11 -29.60
N LEU A 136 11.45 2.36 -28.53
CA LEU A 136 11.78 0.94 -28.43
C LEU A 136 10.47 0.16 -28.46
N GLY A 137 10.25 -0.66 -29.51
CA GLY A 137 8.99 -1.36 -29.68
C GLY A 137 9.13 -2.65 -30.49
N ASP A 138 8.08 -3.48 -30.43
CA ASP A 138 8.02 -4.72 -31.19
C ASP A 138 7.80 -4.44 -32.68
N ILE A 139 8.60 -5.08 -33.51
CA ILE A 139 8.52 -5.03 -34.97
C ILE A 139 8.36 -6.43 -35.55
N VAL A 140 7.64 -6.52 -36.66
CA VAL A 140 7.57 -7.67 -37.56
C VAL A 140 8.45 -7.32 -38.76
N ALA A 141 9.53 -8.07 -38.97
CA ALA A 141 10.37 -7.90 -40.16
C ALA A 141 9.83 -8.79 -41.29
N ASP A 142 9.62 -8.19 -42.47
CA ASP A 142 9.17 -8.88 -43.67
C ASP A 142 9.85 -8.30 -44.93
N ASP A 143 10.43 -9.15 -45.77
CA ASP A 143 11.12 -8.79 -47.03
C ASP A 143 12.06 -7.54 -46.98
N GLY A 144 12.71 -7.33 -45.84
CA GLY A 144 13.64 -6.20 -45.64
C GLY A 144 13.00 -4.87 -45.23
N ASP A 145 11.68 -4.86 -45.00
CA ASP A 145 10.91 -3.78 -44.36
C ASP A 145 10.55 -4.16 -42.91
N ILE A 146 10.06 -3.19 -42.14
CA ILE A 146 9.56 -3.39 -40.77
C ILE A 146 8.12 -2.88 -40.64
N HIS A 147 7.31 -3.61 -39.89
CA HIS A 147 5.92 -3.25 -39.57
C HIS A 147 5.67 -3.39 -38.07
N GLY A 148 4.87 -2.50 -37.48
CA GLY A 148 4.51 -2.60 -36.07
C GLY A 148 4.09 -1.27 -35.45
N GLU A 149 3.46 -1.37 -34.29
CA GLU A 149 3.02 -0.20 -33.49
C GLU A 149 4.20 0.71 -33.12
N GLY A 150 5.38 0.13 -32.88
CA GLY A 150 6.57 0.90 -32.52
C GLY A 150 7.00 1.92 -33.58
N ILE A 151 6.67 1.68 -34.86
CA ILE A 151 6.95 2.61 -35.96
C ILE A 151 6.01 3.81 -35.88
N ALA A 152 4.73 3.58 -35.62
CA ALA A 152 3.75 4.65 -35.44
C ALA A 152 4.16 5.54 -34.25
N VAL A 153 4.58 4.94 -33.14
CA VAL A 153 5.08 5.68 -31.97
C VAL A 153 6.30 6.53 -32.31
N ALA A 154 7.27 6.00 -33.05
CA ALA A 154 8.45 6.76 -33.47
C ALA A 154 8.07 7.97 -34.35
N GLY A 155 7.11 7.79 -35.27
CA GLY A 155 6.58 8.88 -36.10
C GLY A 155 5.88 9.98 -35.31
N HIS A 156 5.01 9.62 -34.35
CA HIS A 156 4.39 10.62 -33.47
C HIS A 156 5.41 11.41 -32.65
N LEU A 157 6.46 10.73 -32.16
CA LEU A 157 7.57 11.39 -31.47
C LEU A 157 8.31 12.34 -32.41
N GLN A 158 8.58 11.93 -33.64
CA GLN A 158 9.21 12.76 -34.68
C GLN A 158 8.38 14.02 -34.94
N GLU A 159 7.07 13.91 -35.13
CA GLU A 159 6.19 15.06 -35.40
C GLU A 159 6.23 16.12 -34.28
N MET A 160 6.34 15.66 -33.02
CA MET A 160 6.44 16.53 -31.84
C MET A 160 7.82 17.15 -31.65
N ALA A 161 8.87 16.59 -32.25
CA ALA A 161 10.21 17.14 -32.07
C ALA A 161 10.27 18.58 -32.63
N PRO A 162 10.92 19.52 -31.91
CA PRO A 162 11.18 20.84 -32.46
C PRO A 162 12.18 20.72 -33.63
N PRO A 163 12.27 21.73 -34.52
CA PRO A 163 13.30 21.75 -35.55
C PRO A 163 14.71 21.57 -34.97
N GLY A 164 15.46 20.60 -35.48
CA GLY A 164 16.77 20.20 -34.96
C GLY A 164 16.73 19.37 -33.67
N GLY A 165 15.54 19.03 -33.16
CA GLY A 165 15.34 18.32 -31.90
C GLY A 165 15.16 16.81 -32.05
N ILE A 166 15.20 16.12 -30.91
CA ILE A 166 14.96 14.67 -30.81
C ILE A 166 13.94 14.42 -29.71
N CYS A 167 12.83 13.76 -30.02
CA CYS A 167 11.86 13.31 -29.03
C CYS A 167 11.98 11.79 -28.81
N VAL A 168 11.91 11.37 -27.55
CA VAL A 168 11.99 9.95 -27.18
C VAL A 168 10.91 9.55 -26.19
N SER A 169 10.48 8.30 -26.25
CA SER A 169 9.58 7.71 -25.25
C SER A 169 10.26 7.51 -23.89
N GLN A 170 9.48 7.40 -22.80
CA GLN A 170 9.98 7.10 -21.45
C GLN A 170 10.94 5.90 -21.40
N GLN A 171 10.59 4.81 -22.08
CA GLN A 171 11.40 3.58 -22.09
C GLN A 171 12.79 3.82 -22.70
N VAL A 172 12.88 4.67 -23.72
CA VAL A 172 14.15 5.08 -24.32
C VAL A 172 14.93 5.98 -23.37
N TYR A 173 14.25 6.98 -22.78
CA TYR A 173 14.86 7.89 -21.81
C TYR A 173 15.46 7.16 -20.59
N ASP A 174 14.74 6.18 -20.04
CA ASP A 174 15.18 5.38 -18.89
C ASP A 174 16.49 4.62 -19.19
N GLN A 175 16.68 4.19 -20.43
CA GLN A 175 17.88 3.44 -20.84
C GLN A 175 19.09 4.32 -21.15
N VAL A 176 18.89 5.59 -21.55
CA VAL A 176 19.97 6.47 -22.03
C VAL A 176 20.33 7.59 -21.07
N SER A 177 19.41 8.03 -20.20
CA SER A 177 19.59 9.20 -19.32
C SER A 177 20.79 9.12 -18.37
N SER A 178 21.23 7.92 -18.01
CA SER A 178 22.41 7.69 -17.15
C SER A 178 23.68 7.35 -17.93
N LYS A 179 23.56 7.07 -19.24
CA LYS A 179 24.64 6.53 -20.08
C LYS A 179 25.15 7.52 -21.13
N LEU A 180 24.31 8.46 -21.54
CA LEU A 180 24.69 9.57 -22.42
C LEU A 180 24.70 10.86 -21.61
N ASP A 181 25.75 11.67 -21.76
CA ASP A 181 25.88 13.00 -21.14
C ASP A 181 25.02 14.02 -21.90
N ILE A 182 23.70 13.87 -21.79
CA ILE A 182 22.70 14.60 -22.58
C ILE A 182 21.56 15.07 -21.70
N GLN A 183 21.09 16.30 -21.92
CA GLN A 183 19.92 16.85 -21.22
C GLN A 183 18.69 16.78 -22.13
N MET A 184 17.65 16.07 -21.69
CA MET A 184 16.35 16.06 -22.35
C MET A 184 15.32 16.74 -21.44
N GLY A 185 14.52 17.66 -21.99
CA GLY A 185 13.38 18.28 -21.33
C GLY A 185 12.17 17.36 -21.29
N ASP A 186 11.42 17.40 -20.20
CA ASP A 186 10.20 16.61 -20.01
C ASP A 186 9.00 17.31 -20.71
N LEU A 187 8.34 16.61 -21.63
CA LEU A 187 7.11 17.08 -22.32
C LEU A 187 5.81 16.49 -21.72
N GLY A 188 5.92 15.61 -20.72
CA GLY A 188 4.82 14.96 -20.01
C GLY A 188 4.14 13.83 -20.79
N CYS A 189 3.02 13.34 -20.27
CA CYS A 189 2.18 12.33 -20.93
C CYS A 189 1.38 12.93 -22.10
N LYS A 190 1.45 12.26 -23.25
CA LYS A 190 0.69 12.54 -24.49
C LYS A 190 -0.15 11.34 -24.87
N THR A 191 -1.25 11.58 -25.58
CA THR A 191 -2.17 10.54 -26.06
C THR A 191 -2.39 10.72 -27.54
N PHE A 192 -2.31 9.63 -28.29
CA PHE A 192 -2.48 9.63 -29.75
C PHE A 192 -3.71 8.79 -30.12
N ALA A 193 -4.33 9.10 -31.27
CA ALA A 193 -5.59 8.46 -31.66
C ALA A 193 -5.42 6.97 -32.03
N ASP A 194 -4.20 6.59 -32.39
CA ASP A 194 -3.77 5.32 -32.97
C ASP A 194 -2.78 4.55 -32.08
N ILE A 195 -2.50 5.06 -30.87
CA ILE A 195 -1.66 4.39 -29.86
C ILE A 195 -2.48 4.18 -28.58
N PRO A 196 -2.55 2.96 -28.03
CA PRO A 196 -3.28 2.65 -26.82
C PRO A 196 -2.60 3.23 -25.57
N GLY A 197 -3.22 4.26 -24.98
CA GLY A 197 -2.85 4.81 -23.68
C GLY A 197 -1.88 5.99 -23.73
N PRO A 198 -1.60 6.61 -22.57
CA PRO A 198 -0.71 7.76 -22.49
C PRO A 198 0.77 7.36 -22.61
N LEU A 199 1.52 8.05 -23.47
CA LEU A 199 2.96 7.95 -23.66
C LEU A 199 3.67 9.16 -23.05
N HIS A 200 4.61 8.95 -22.14
CA HIS A 200 5.44 10.03 -21.58
C HIS A 200 6.64 10.31 -22.50
N VAL A 201 6.84 11.59 -22.84
CA VAL A 201 7.78 12.04 -23.89
C VAL A 201 8.85 12.97 -23.34
N TRP A 202 10.09 12.78 -23.82
CA TRP A 202 11.26 13.59 -23.50
C TRP A 202 11.85 14.20 -24.77
N CYS A 203 12.38 15.42 -24.70
CA CYS A 203 12.87 16.16 -25.86
C CYS A 203 14.29 16.70 -25.66
N TRP A 204 15.19 16.43 -26.58
CA TRP A 204 16.54 16.98 -26.65
C TRP A 204 16.64 18.11 -27.69
N GLN A 205 17.50 19.11 -27.46
CA GLN A 205 17.78 20.20 -28.41
C GLN A 205 19.29 20.49 -28.54
N PRO A 206 19.78 20.90 -29.73
CA PRO A 206 21.17 21.31 -29.93
C PRO A 206 21.44 22.68 -29.27
N GLY A 207 22.60 22.83 -28.62
CA GLY A 207 23.01 24.11 -28.04
C GLY A 207 22.53 24.38 -26.60
N ALA A 208 21.93 23.39 -25.93
CA ALA A 208 21.77 23.42 -24.48
C ALA A 208 23.14 23.26 -23.78
N THR A 209 24.01 24.26 -23.91
CA THR A 209 25.16 24.43 -23.02
C THR A 209 24.66 24.71 -21.61
N ARG A 210 25.41 24.24 -20.62
CA ARG A 210 25.17 24.41 -19.17
C ARG A 210 25.25 25.89 -18.79
N GLU A 211 24.32 26.70 -19.27
CA GLU A 211 24.08 28.03 -18.74
C GLU A 211 23.39 27.85 -17.40
N GLU A 212 24.02 28.40 -16.37
CA GLU A 212 23.46 28.64 -15.05
C GLU A 212 22.32 29.67 -15.15
N SER A 213 21.25 29.35 -15.89
CA SER A 213 19.93 29.82 -15.54
C SER A 213 19.53 29.07 -14.27
N PRO A 214 19.02 29.78 -13.25
CA PRO A 214 18.82 29.21 -11.92
C PRO A 214 18.00 27.96 -12.11
N ALA A 215 18.55 26.84 -11.65
CA ALA A 215 17.89 25.54 -11.74
C ALA A 215 16.39 25.76 -11.51
N PRO A 216 15.50 25.35 -12.43
CA PRO A 216 14.16 25.11 -11.95
C PRO A 216 14.41 24.14 -10.81
N LYS A 217 14.07 24.59 -9.60
CA LYS A 217 13.86 23.70 -8.48
C LYS A 217 12.77 22.76 -9.00
N GLN A 218 13.16 21.71 -9.72
CA GLN A 218 12.56 20.44 -9.49
C GLN A 218 12.94 20.20 -8.01
N ASN A 219 12.11 20.48 -7.00
CA ASN A 219 10.70 20.17 -6.95
C ASN A 219 10.21 19.16 -8.01
N ARG A 220 11.03 18.12 -8.31
CA ARG A 220 10.57 16.81 -7.89
C ARG A 220 10.23 17.08 -6.44
N PRO A 221 8.96 17.14 -6.01
CA PRO A 221 8.74 17.13 -4.59
C PRO A 221 9.67 16.02 -4.10
N ARG A 222 10.66 16.35 -3.23
CA ARG A 222 11.33 15.30 -2.45
C ARG A 222 10.16 14.44 -2.02
N PRO A 223 10.02 13.19 -2.51
CA PRO A 223 8.72 12.53 -2.60
C PRO A 223 8.05 12.69 -1.26
N ASP A 224 7.02 13.55 -1.18
CA ASP A 224 6.74 14.37 0.02
C ASP A 224 7.33 13.74 1.29
N MET A 225 8.58 14.08 1.62
CA MET A 225 9.30 13.37 2.70
C MET A 225 8.70 13.72 4.06
N LYS A 226 7.60 14.48 4.10
CA LYS A 226 6.75 14.63 5.26
C LYS A 226 5.98 13.33 5.55
N ARG A 227 5.54 12.61 4.51
CA ARG A 227 4.80 11.37 4.66
C ARG A 227 5.74 10.17 4.81
N PRO A 228 5.50 9.28 5.80
CA PRO A 228 6.19 8.02 5.94
C PRO A 228 6.09 7.22 4.65
N SER A 229 7.20 6.66 4.19
CA SER A 229 7.24 5.91 2.94
C SER A 229 8.15 4.69 3.04
N ILE A 230 7.71 3.59 2.43
CA ILE A 230 8.32 2.27 2.58
C ILE A 230 8.43 1.53 1.25
N ALA A 231 9.52 0.78 1.10
CA ALA A 231 9.67 -0.24 0.07
C ALA A 231 9.82 -1.62 0.72
N VAL A 232 9.32 -2.66 0.07
CA VAL A 232 9.55 -4.05 0.48
C VAL A 232 10.41 -4.70 -0.57
N LEU A 233 11.63 -5.10 -0.21
CA LEU A 233 12.53 -5.80 -1.11
C LEU A 233 12.13 -7.26 -1.26
N PRO A 234 12.42 -7.88 -2.43
CA PRO A 234 12.22 -9.31 -2.64
C PRO A 234 12.88 -10.12 -1.53
N PHE A 235 12.08 -10.92 -0.81
CA PHE A 235 12.58 -11.77 0.26
C PHE A 235 13.54 -12.81 -0.32
N VAL A 236 14.70 -12.98 0.30
CA VAL A 236 15.71 -13.92 -0.17
C VAL A 236 15.29 -15.35 0.18
N ASN A 237 15.17 -16.22 -0.83
CA ASN A 237 14.99 -17.65 -0.59
C ASN A 237 16.33 -18.29 -0.17
N LEU A 238 16.40 -18.82 1.06
CA LEU A 238 17.55 -19.54 1.61
C LEU A 238 17.34 -21.06 1.66
N SER A 239 16.37 -21.56 0.88
CA SER A 239 16.03 -22.98 0.79
C SER A 239 16.77 -23.63 -0.38
N SER A 240 17.06 -24.93 -0.30
CA SER A 240 17.85 -25.67 -1.30
C SER A 240 17.05 -26.16 -2.52
N VAL A 241 15.88 -25.57 -2.80
CA VAL A 241 14.96 -26.03 -3.85
C VAL A 241 14.49 -24.81 -4.67
N ASP A 242 14.91 -24.76 -5.94
CA ASP A 242 14.67 -23.63 -6.85
C ASP A 242 13.18 -23.42 -7.19
N GLU A 243 12.34 -24.46 -7.12
CA GLU A 243 10.88 -24.35 -7.33
C GLU A 243 10.14 -23.47 -6.29
N GLN A 244 10.84 -22.93 -5.30
CA GLN A 244 10.25 -22.20 -4.17
C GLN A 244 10.45 -20.69 -4.22
N GLU A 245 11.10 -20.17 -5.27
CA GLU A 245 11.29 -18.72 -5.44
C GLU A 245 9.96 -17.98 -5.68
N HIS A 246 8.96 -18.69 -6.23
CA HIS A 246 7.58 -18.20 -6.33
C HIS A 246 6.95 -17.89 -4.97
N PHE A 247 7.32 -18.63 -3.91
CA PHE A 247 6.81 -18.35 -2.57
C PHE A 247 7.38 -17.04 -2.01
N SER A 248 8.67 -16.81 -2.18
CA SER A 248 9.31 -15.58 -1.69
C SER A 248 8.84 -14.35 -2.43
N ASP A 249 8.65 -14.46 -3.75
CA ASP A 249 8.11 -13.39 -4.57
C ASP A 249 6.64 -13.11 -4.21
N GLY A 250 5.83 -14.16 -4.09
CA GLY A 250 4.42 -14.04 -3.70
C GLY A 250 4.25 -13.48 -2.29
N PHE A 251 5.09 -13.88 -1.35
CA PHE A 251 5.09 -13.31 0.01
C PHE A 251 5.47 -11.83 0.01
N THR A 252 6.47 -11.44 -0.79
CA THR A 252 6.86 -10.03 -0.94
C THR A 252 5.70 -9.21 -1.49
N GLU A 253 5.01 -9.72 -2.52
CA GLU A 253 3.85 -9.08 -3.13
C GLU A 253 2.65 -8.96 -2.18
N GLU A 254 2.37 -9.99 -1.38
CA GLU A 254 1.32 -9.95 -0.37
C GLU A 254 1.62 -8.92 0.73
N LEU A 255 2.89 -8.82 1.16
CA LEU A 255 3.29 -7.81 2.13
C LEU A 255 3.17 -6.38 1.58
N ILE A 256 3.57 -6.15 0.32
CA ILE A 256 3.35 -4.86 -0.36
C ILE A 256 1.86 -4.53 -0.41
N SER A 257 1.04 -5.49 -0.82
CA SER A 257 -0.41 -5.33 -0.95
C SER A 257 -1.09 -5.05 0.38
N THR A 258 -0.65 -5.72 1.45
CA THR A 258 -1.18 -5.52 2.80
C THR A 258 -0.77 -4.15 3.36
N LEU A 259 0.51 -3.76 3.25
CA LEU A 259 0.99 -2.43 3.67
C LEU A 259 0.34 -1.30 2.88
N ALA A 260 0.07 -1.48 1.59
CA ALA A 260 -0.56 -0.46 0.74
C ALA A 260 -1.99 -0.10 1.18
N ARG A 261 -2.61 -0.92 2.03
CA ARG A 261 -3.92 -0.62 2.63
C ARG A 261 -3.80 0.41 3.77
N CYS A 262 -2.61 0.63 4.34
CA CYS A 262 -2.33 1.66 5.34
C CYS A 262 -2.30 3.05 4.69
N ARG A 263 -3.42 3.80 4.80
CA ARG A 263 -3.61 5.08 4.09
C ARG A 263 -2.61 6.18 4.45
N TRP A 264 -1.98 6.08 5.61
CA TRP A 264 -1.01 7.07 6.07
C TRP A 264 0.43 6.77 5.65
N LEU A 265 0.68 5.58 5.07
CA LEU A 265 1.98 5.09 4.66
C LEU A 265 2.05 5.00 3.14
N ARG A 266 3.03 5.65 2.51
CA ARG A 266 3.26 5.51 1.06
C ARG A 266 4.07 4.26 0.79
N VAL A 267 3.50 3.29 0.07
CA VAL A 267 4.17 2.04 -0.29
C VAL A 267 4.64 2.08 -1.74
N VAL A 268 5.89 1.69 -1.99
CA VAL A 268 6.44 1.55 -3.34
C VAL A 268 5.85 0.33 -4.04
N ALA A 269 5.51 0.50 -5.31
CA ALA A 269 4.97 -0.57 -6.13
C ALA A 269 5.99 -1.70 -6.35
N ARG A 270 5.48 -2.93 -6.41
CA ARG A 270 6.24 -4.18 -6.63
C ARG A 270 7.34 -4.05 -7.68
N ASN A 271 6.99 -3.57 -8.88
CA ASN A 271 7.93 -3.54 -10.01
C ASN A 271 9.17 -2.69 -9.74
N SER A 272 9.04 -1.62 -8.94
CA SER A 272 10.18 -0.77 -8.57
C SER A 272 11.09 -1.48 -7.56
N SER A 273 10.53 -2.16 -6.56
CA SER A 273 11.32 -2.92 -5.58
C SER A 273 11.97 -4.19 -6.14
N PHE A 274 11.33 -4.84 -7.11
CA PHE A 274 11.85 -6.06 -7.74
C PHE A 274 13.06 -5.84 -8.66
N THR A 275 13.36 -4.60 -9.05
CA THR A 275 14.62 -4.27 -9.76
C THR A 275 15.87 -4.61 -8.95
N PHE A 276 15.76 -4.72 -7.63
CA PHE A 276 16.85 -5.07 -6.72
C PHE A 276 16.93 -6.59 -6.45
N LYS A 277 16.10 -7.41 -7.09
CA LYS A 277 16.09 -8.86 -6.90
C LYS A 277 17.43 -9.48 -7.31
N GLY A 278 18.01 -10.30 -6.43
CA GLY A 278 19.29 -10.96 -6.68
C GLY A 278 20.50 -10.04 -6.68
N VAL A 279 20.31 -8.74 -6.38
CA VAL A 279 21.39 -7.76 -6.31
C VAL A 279 21.66 -7.43 -4.84
N THR A 280 22.88 -7.67 -4.38
CA THR A 280 23.30 -7.18 -3.06
C THR A 280 23.57 -5.69 -3.15
N VAL A 281 22.63 -4.87 -2.67
CA VAL A 281 22.71 -3.40 -2.69
C VAL A 281 22.60 -2.86 -1.28
N ASP A 282 23.35 -1.79 -0.99
CA ASP A 282 23.21 -1.04 0.25
C ASP A 282 21.79 -0.45 0.35
N VAL A 283 21.12 -0.71 1.47
CA VAL A 283 19.76 -0.24 1.73
C VAL A 283 19.61 1.28 1.61
N ARG A 284 20.67 2.05 1.86
CA ARG A 284 20.69 3.51 1.70
C ARG A 284 20.56 3.92 0.24
N LYS A 285 21.24 3.19 -0.65
CA LYS A 285 21.14 3.41 -2.09
C LYS A 285 19.76 3.01 -2.59
N VAL A 286 19.25 1.85 -2.16
CA VAL A 286 17.88 1.41 -2.47
C VAL A 286 16.86 2.48 -2.07
N ALA A 287 16.95 2.98 -0.84
CA ALA A 287 16.05 4.00 -0.32
C ALA A 287 16.15 5.31 -1.09
N SER A 288 17.36 5.73 -1.47
CA SER A 288 17.59 6.89 -2.32
C SER A 288 16.99 6.71 -3.72
N ASP A 289 17.24 5.57 -4.37
CA ASP A 289 16.79 5.27 -5.74
C ASP A 289 15.26 5.15 -5.81
N LEU A 290 14.63 4.54 -4.79
CA LEU A 290 13.17 4.42 -4.68
C LEU A 290 12.50 5.64 -4.03
N GLY A 291 13.31 6.57 -3.51
CA GLY A 291 12.85 7.75 -2.79
C GLY A 291 11.99 7.41 -1.57
N VAL A 292 12.37 6.46 -0.73
CA VAL A 292 11.63 6.05 0.49
C VAL A 292 12.41 6.31 1.76
N LYS A 293 11.70 6.46 2.88
CA LYS A 293 12.31 6.59 4.22
C LYS A 293 12.71 5.25 4.83
N TYR A 294 11.96 4.19 4.52
CA TYR A 294 12.11 2.89 5.15
C TYR A 294 12.16 1.78 4.12
N VAL A 295 12.86 0.70 4.45
CA VAL A 295 12.94 -0.49 3.62
C VAL A 295 12.68 -1.71 4.50
N ILE A 296 11.82 -2.61 4.03
CA ILE A 296 11.70 -3.96 4.58
C ILE A 296 12.53 -4.90 3.71
N GLU A 297 13.36 -5.70 4.34
CA GLU A 297 14.01 -6.84 3.71
C GLU A 297 13.84 -8.09 4.56
N GLY A 298 14.14 -9.24 4.00
CA GLY A 298 14.01 -10.47 4.73
C GLY A 298 14.45 -11.70 3.98
N SER A 299 14.32 -12.83 4.66
CA SER A 299 14.62 -14.13 4.08
C SER A 299 13.61 -15.18 4.49
N ILE A 300 13.46 -16.18 3.62
CA ILE A 300 12.57 -17.31 3.83
C ILE A 300 13.40 -18.58 3.72
N ARG A 301 13.25 -19.45 4.71
CA ARG A 301 13.87 -20.78 4.72
C ARG A 301 12.82 -21.83 5.00
N ARG A 302 12.67 -22.79 4.09
CA ARG A 302 11.81 -23.95 4.28
C ARG A 302 12.65 -25.19 4.55
N ALA A 303 12.18 -26.00 5.50
CA ALA A 303 12.72 -27.32 5.80
C ALA A 303 11.55 -28.29 6.04
N ALA A 304 11.34 -29.21 5.08
CA ALA A 304 10.20 -30.13 5.07
C ALA A 304 8.85 -29.37 5.22
N ASN A 305 8.12 -29.63 6.31
CA ASN A 305 6.84 -28.99 6.62
C ASN A 305 6.96 -27.77 7.54
N ARG A 306 8.16 -27.19 7.68
CA ARG A 306 8.38 -25.97 8.47
C ARG A 306 8.96 -24.88 7.62
N ILE A 307 8.52 -23.67 7.92
CA ILE A 307 9.00 -22.46 7.27
C ILE A 307 9.40 -21.44 8.31
N ARG A 308 10.50 -20.76 8.01
CA ARG A 308 11.05 -19.68 8.79
C ARG A 308 11.11 -18.44 7.92
N ILE A 309 10.40 -17.41 8.33
CA ILE A 309 10.47 -16.09 7.72
C ILE A 309 11.19 -15.16 8.69
N THR A 310 12.17 -14.42 8.21
CA THR A 310 12.81 -13.35 8.95
C THR A 310 12.57 -12.05 8.20
N ALA A 311 12.01 -11.05 8.88
CA ALA A 311 11.72 -9.75 8.32
C ALA A 311 12.41 -8.68 9.16
N GLN A 312 12.92 -7.65 8.49
CA GLN A 312 13.67 -6.56 9.08
C GLN A 312 13.23 -5.24 8.46
N LEU A 313 13.08 -4.22 9.30
CA LEU A 313 12.77 -2.86 8.91
C LEU A 313 14.02 -2.01 9.12
N LEU A 314 14.48 -1.33 8.06
CA LEU A 314 15.68 -0.51 8.07
C LEU A 314 15.36 0.95 7.76
N SER A 315 16.14 1.85 8.35
CA SER A 315 16.17 3.26 7.98
C SER A 315 16.86 3.43 6.63
N GLY A 316 16.17 4.02 5.67
CA GLY A 316 16.73 4.34 4.36
C GLY A 316 17.80 5.44 4.38
N GLU A 317 17.78 6.31 5.39
CA GLU A 317 18.77 7.38 5.54
C GLU A 317 20.10 6.84 6.13
N THR A 318 20.00 6.06 7.20
CA THR A 318 21.18 5.65 7.98
C THR A 318 21.61 4.21 7.73
N GLY A 319 20.73 3.37 7.18
CA GLY A 319 20.89 1.93 7.11
C GLY A 319 20.72 1.20 8.45
N MET A 320 20.29 1.90 9.50
CA MET A 320 20.11 1.31 10.83
C MET A 320 18.92 0.34 10.86
N LEU A 321 19.11 -0.81 11.50
CA LEU A 321 18.03 -1.75 11.80
C LEU A 321 17.10 -1.15 12.86
N LEU A 322 15.84 -0.94 12.50
CA LEU A 322 14.80 -0.34 13.35
C LEU A 322 13.97 -1.42 14.05
N TRP A 323 13.66 -2.51 13.35
CA TRP A 323 12.90 -3.64 13.87
C TRP A 323 13.32 -4.92 13.14
N ALA A 324 13.28 -6.06 13.84
CA ALA A 324 13.49 -7.37 13.25
C ALA A 324 12.67 -8.42 13.99
N GLU A 325 12.04 -9.31 13.23
CA GLU A 325 11.30 -10.43 13.80
C GLU A 325 11.47 -11.71 12.98
N ARG A 326 11.26 -12.83 13.65
CA ARG A 326 11.33 -14.17 13.08
C ARG A 326 10.05 -14.93 13.36
N TYR A 327 9.48 -15.47 12.30
CA TYR A 327 8.27 -16.28 12.30
C TYR A 327 8.63 -17.72 11.96
N ASP A 328 8.39 -18.66 12.89
CA ASP A 328 8.48 -20.10 12.64
C ASP A 328 7.06 -20.68 12.59
N ARG A 329 6.71 -21.37 11.49
CA ARG A 329 5.38 -21.94 11.27
C ARG A 329 5.45 -23.33 10.63
N MET A 330 4.39 -24.11 10.82
CA MET A 330 4.14 -25.31 10.01
C MET A 330 3.52 -24.90 8.68
N LEU A 331 3.91 -25.59 7.61
CA LEU A 331 3.51 -25.28 6.24
C LEU A 331 2.33 -26.18 5.83
N ASP A 332 1.16 -25.93 6.41
CA ASP A 332 -0.04 -26.71 6.08
C ASP A 332 -0.68 -26.19 4.79
N ASP A 333 -0.93 -24.88 4.72
CA ASP A 333 -1.36 -24.17 3.51
C ASP A 333 -0.45 -22.96 3.27
N VAL A 334 0.12 -22.91 2.07
CA VAL A 334 1.11 -21.91 1.66
C VAL A 334 0.50 -20.51 1.55
N PHE A 335 -0.72 -20.39 1.03
CA PHE A 335 -1.37 -19.10 0.81
C PHE A 335 -1.92 -18.53 2.11
N VAL A 336 -2.58 -19.37 2.93
CA VAL A 336 -3.06 -18.97 4.25
C VAL A 336 -1.90 -18.45 5.10
N LEU A 337 -0.77 -19.16 5.08
CA LEU A 337 0.42 -18.75 5.79
C LEU A 337 0.98 -17.41 5.30
N GLN A 338 1.00 -17.17 3.98
CA GLN A 338 1.45 -15.90 3.40
C GLN A 338 0.62 -14.74 3.92
N ASP A 339 -0.71 -14.85 3.81
CA ASP A 339 -1.66 -13.83 4.28
C ASP A 339 -1.52 -13.60 5.78
N GLU A 340 -1.40 -14.68 6.56
CA GLU A 340 -1.27 -14.62 8.00
C GLU A 340 -0.01 -13.87 8.45
N ILE A 341 1.15 -14.19 7.89
CA ILE A 341 2.43 -13.58 8.28
C ILE A 341 2.52 -12.16 7.74
N ALA A 342 2.09 -11.90 6.49
CA ALA A 342 2.06 -10.54 5.94
C ALA A 342 1.17 -9.61 6.77
N GLY A 343 0.02 -10.12 7.23
CA GLY A 343 -0.86 -9.44 8.18
C GLY A 343 -0.19 -9.15 9.52
N GLN A 344 0.51 -10.13 10.11
CA GLN A 344 1.26 -9.96 11.38
C GLN A 344 2.38 -8.93 11.27
N ILE A 345 3.18 -8.98 10.20
CA ILE A 345 4.24 -8.00 9.94
C ILE A 345 3.62 -6.61 9.81
N THR A 346 2.57 -6.46 9.01
CA THR A 346 1.91 -5.16 8.81
C THR A 346 1.33 -4.61 10.12
N GLY A 347 0.66 -5.46 10.90
CA GLY A 347 0.09 -5.09 12.21
C GLY A 347 1.12 -4.68 13.25
N THR A 348 2.39 -5.08 13.07
CA THR A 348 3.51 -4.71 13.95
C THR A 348 4.32 -3.53 13.43
N VAL A 349 4.58 -3.46 12.13
CA VAL A 349 5.39 -2.41 11.49
C VAL A 349 4.67 -1.06 11.47
N GLU A 350 3.36 -1.05 11.24
CA GLU A 350 2.57 0.19 11.18
C GLU A 350 2.69 1.01 12.49
N PRO A 351 2.45 0.44 13.68
CA PRO A 351 2.66 1.17 14.94
C PRO A 351 4.11 1.61 15.17
N GLU A 352 5.09 0.76 14.85
CA GLU A 352 6.52 1.06 15.07
C GLU A 352 7.01 2.23 14.21
N LEU A 353 6.60 2.28 12.95
CA LEU A 353 6.88 3.43 12.09
C LEU A 353 6.27 4.72 12.64
N GLY A 354 5.06 4.63 13.21
CA GLY A 354 4.43 5.77 13.88
C GLY A 354 5.27 6.29 15.05
N PHE A 355 5.85 5.39 15.86
CA PHE A 355 6.73 5.75 16.96
C PHE A 355 8.04 6.41 16.49
N ILE A 356 8.63 5.89 15.41
CA ILE A 356 9.89 6.40 14.85
C ILE A 356 9.69 7.80 14.24
N GLU A 357 8.65 7.99 13.44
CA GLU A 357 8.32 9.29 12.86
C GLU A 357 8.02 10.32 13.95
N PHE A 358 7.31 9.94 15.01
CA PHE A 358 7.13 10.81 16.16
C PHE A 358 8.46 11.18 16.82
N ALA A 359 9.36 10.20 17.01
CA ALA A 359 10.64 10.46 17.66
C ALA A 359 11.45 11.54 16.94
N ALA A 360 11.34 11.60 15.61
CA ALA A 360 11.95 12.62 14.76
C ALA A 360 11.32 14.02 14.90
N LEU A 361 10.08 14.11 15.39
CA LEU A 361 9.39 15.38 15.66
C LEU A 361 9.71 15.97 17.06
N ARG A 362 10.45 15.25 17.90
CA ARG A 362 10.84 15.73 19.24
C ARG A 362 11.71 16.99 19.13
N GLY A 363 11.26 18.09 19.71
CA GLY A 363 11.96 19.38 19.73
C GLY A 363 11.42 20.42 18.73
N GLN A 364 10.49 20.05 17.83
CA GLN A 364 9.80 21.02 16.99
C GLN A 364 8.68 21.75 17.77
N SER A 365 8.60 23.07 17.60
CA SER A 365 7.47 23.86 18.11
C SER A 365 6.21 23.49 17.33
N ALA A 366 5.07 23.41 18.02
CA ALA A 366 3.81 23.11 17.36
C ALA A 366 3.39 24.16 16.32
N THR A 367 3.86 25.39 16.44
CA THR A 367 3.63 26.49 15.49
C THR A 367 4.19 26.25 14.09
N ASP A 368 5.21 25.39 13.96
CA ASP A 368 5.94 25.21 12.70
C ASP A 368 5.55 23.89 12.00
N MET A 369 4.68 23.10 12.64
CA MET A 369 4.20 21.82 12.12
C MET A 369 2.96 22.00 11.23
N ASP A 370 2.93 21.29 10.11
CA ASP A 370 1.72 21.16 9.29
C ASP A 370 0.73 20.17 9.92
N ALA A 371 -0.47 20.10 9.34
CA ALA A 371 -1.55 19.23 9.81
C ALA A 371 -1.09 17.77 9.96
N TRP A 372 -0.26 17.29 9.04
CA TRP A 372 0.28 15.93 9.03
C TRP A 372 1.18 15.63 10.22
N ASN A 373 2.18 16.47 10.48
CA ASN A 373 3.09 16.28 11.61
C ASN A 373 2.36 16.40 12.95
N ILE A 374 1.37 17.30 13.04
CA ILE A 374 0.50 17.40 14.21
C ILE A 374 -0.32 16.12 14.39
N TYR A 375 -0.87 15.57 13.31
CA TYR A 375 -1.60 14.30 13.33
C TYR A 375 -0.72 13.14 13.83
N LEU A 376 0.51 12.99 13.32
CA LEU A 376 1.44 11.96 13.79
C LEU A 376 1.76 12.15 15.29
N LYS A 377 1.92 13.39 15.74
CA LYS A 377 2.09 13.71 17.16
C LYS A 377 0.87 13.29 17.99
N GLY A 378 -0.34 13.54 17.48
CA GLY A 378 -1.59 13.11 18.09
C GLY A 378 -1.69 11.59 18.24
N LEU A 379 -1.28 10.83 17.23
CA LEU A 379 -1.25 9.36 17.26
C LEU A 379 -0.32 8.83 18.35
N TRP A 380 0.87 9.41 18.51
CA TRP A 380 1.79 8.97 19.55
C TRP A 380 1.21 9.12 20.96
N HIS A 381 0.55 10.24 21.23
CA HIS A 381 -0.14 10.46 22.50
C HIS A 381 -1.34 9.50 22.65
N LEU A 382 -2.09 9.25 21.57
CA LEU A 382 -3.22 8.32 21.59
C LEU A 382 -2.80 6.91 22.05
N TYR A 383 -1.70 6.37 21.51
CA TYR A 383 -1.28 4.99 21.77
C TYR A 383 -0.66 4.74 23.15
N LYS A 384 -0.54 5.76 24.00
CA LYS A 384 -0.20 5.57 25.42
C LYS A 384 -1.40 5.14 26.28
N PHE A 385 -2.61 5.45 25.82
CA PHE A 385 -3.86 5.03 26.46
C PHE A 385 -4.03 5.43 27.93
N ASP A 386 -3.55 6.62 28.30
CA ASP A 386 -3.83 7.27 29.59
C ASP A 386 -4.58 8.60 29.39
N LEU A 387 -5.27 9.06 30.42
CA LEU A 387 -6.16 10.23 30.33
C LEU A 387 -5.45 11.53 29.94
N GLU A 388 -4.23 11.75 30.43
CA GLU A 388 -3.49 12.97 30.11
C GLU A 388 -3.09 12.98 28.64
N ASN A 389 -2.53 11.87 28.15
CA ASN A 389 -2.14 11.77 26.75
C ASN A 389 -3.35 11.73 25.81
N LEU A 390 -4.50 11.18 26.21
CA LEU A 390 -5.74 11.29 25.43
C LEU A 390 -6.20 12.75 25.27
N ARG A 391 -6.09 13.58 26.32
CA ARG A 391 -6.42 15.02 26.22
C ARG A 391 -5.47 15.76 25.28
N ILE A 392 -4.16 15.50 25.39
CA ILE A 392 -3.16 16.08 24.47
C ILE A 392 -3.43 15.65 23.03
N SER A 393 -3.74 14.36 22.81
CA SER A 393 -4.08 13.81 21.51
C SER A 393 -5.31 14.48 20.90
N LYS A 394 -6.35 14.72 21.72
CA LYS A 394 -7.55 15.47 21.33
C LYS A 394 -7.20 16.85 20.76
N GLU A 395 -6.48 17.66 21.52
CA GLU A 395 -6.08 19.02 21.14
C GLU A 395 -5.24 19.04 19.85
N LEU A 396 -4.36 18.05 19.67
CA LEU A 396 -3.55 17.92 18.47
C LEU A 396 -4.41 17.59 17.24
N PHE A 397 -5.36 16.65 17.34
CA PHE A 397 -6.22 16.33 16.21
C PHE A 397 -7.19 17.47 15.86
N GLU A 398 -7.72 18.19 16.85
CA GLU A 398 -8.52 19.40 16.61
C GLU A 398 -7.71 20.43 15.81
N ARG A 399 -6.47 20.69 16.22
CA ARG A 399 -5.59 21.60 15.50
C ARG A 399 -5.23 21.13 14.09
N ALA A 400 -5.03 19.82 13.89
CA ALA A 400 -4.79 19.26 12.56
C ALA A 400 -5.99 19.48 11.63
N ILE A 401 -7.22 19.36 12.17
CA ILE A 401 -8.46 19.63 11.45
C ILE A 401 -8.62 21.12 11.13
N ASP A 402 -8.27 22.01 12.07
CA ASP A 402 -8.32 23.47 11.85
C ASP A 402 -7.40 23.89 10.68
N LEU A 403 -6.24 23.25 10.55
CA LEU A 403 -5.30 23.50 9.45
C LEU A 403 -5.75 22.86 8.14
N GLU A 404 -6.32 21.66 8.18
CA GLU A 404 -6.78 20.93 7.00
C GLU A 404 -8.20 20.34 7.23
N PRO A 405 -9.27 21.11 6.95
CA PRO A 405 -10.65 20.69 7.24
C PRO A 405 -11.15 19.46 6.46
N ALA A 406 -10.41 19.03 5.43
CA ALA A 406 -10.68 17.83 4.64
C ALA A 406 -9.89 16.60 5.12
N PHE A 407 -9.16 16.69 6.25
CA PHE A 407 -8.26 15.64 6.71
C PHE A 407 -8.99 14.49 7.43
N ALA A 408 -9.58 13.58 6.65
CA ALA A 408 -10.43 12.48 7.12
C ALA A 408 -9.83 11.66 8.28
N GLN A 409 -8.52 11.37 8.21
CA GLN A 409 -7.79 10.58 9.20
C GLN A 409 -7.77 11.27 10.58
N ALA A 410 -7.66 12.60 10.62
CA ALA A 410 -7.66 13.36 11.86
C ALA A 410 -9.05 13.32 12.52
N TYR A 411 -10.13 13.46 11.75
CA TYR A 411 -11.50 13.29 12.25
C TYR A 411 -11.73 11.88 12.81
N ALA A 412 -11.29 10.84 12.09
CA ALA A 412 -11.43 9.45 12.51
C ALA A 412 -10.71 9.18 13.85
N ARG A 413 -9.48 9.69 14.01
CA ARG A 413 -8.72 9.51 15.25
C ARG A 413 -9.24 10.37 16.38
N LEU A 414 -9.70 11.60 16.13
CA LEU A 414 -10.37 12.43 17.14
C LEU A 414 -11.65 11.75 17.65
N ALA A 415 -12.47 11.18 16.77
CA ALA A 415 -13.64 10.39 17.15
C ALA A 415 -13.26 9.23 18.08
N TYR A 416 -12.18 8.51 17.74
CA TYR A 416 -11.66 7.44 18.57
C TYR A 416 -11.15 7.95 19.93
N VAL A 417 -10.51 9.12 20.00
CA VAL A 417 -10.13 9.77 21.27
C VAL A 417 -11.36 10.02 22.14
N HIS A 418 -12.44 10.58 21.56
CA HIS A 418 -13.69 10.81 22.29
C HIS A 418 -14.28 9.49 22.84
N ILE A 419 -14.24 8.39 22.08
CA ILE A 419 -14.64 7.06 22.60
C ILE A 419 -13.79 6.65 23.81
N GLN A 420 -12.47 6.82 23.75
CA GLN A 420 -11.59 6.45 24.86
C GLN A 420 -11.78 7.36 26.08
N LEU A 421 -12.02 8.66 25.88
CA LEU A 421 -12.41 9.58 26.94
C LEU A 421 -13.76 9.19 27.54
N GLY A 422 -14.69 8.65 26.76
CA GLY A 422 -15.92 8.04 27.28
C GLY A 422 -15.65 6.83 28.17
N TRP A 423 -14.68 5.98 27.86
CA TRP A 423 -14.36 4.83 28.71
C TRP A 423 -13.64 5.19 30.00
N TYR A 424 -12.68 6.12 29.92
CA TYR A 424 -11.72 6.36 31.00
C TYR A 424 -11.92 7.69 31.72
N GLY A 425 -12.71 8.61 31.15
CA GLY A 425 -13.04 9.89 31.75
C GLY A 425 -14.22 9.83 32.73
N PRO A 426 -14.74 10.99 33.15
CA PRO A 426 -15.87 11.09 34.07
C PRO A 426 -17.14 10.43 33.51
N LEU A 427 -17.93 9.81 34.38
CA LEU A 427 -19.15 9.07 33.99
C LEU A 427 -20.21 9.98 33.38
N GLU A 428 -20.34 11.19 33.91
CA GLU A 428 -21.31 12.21 33.51
C GLU A 428 -21.09 12.71 32.08
N GLU A 429 -19.85 12.67 31.57
CA GLU A 429 -19.53 13.16 30.22
C GLU A 429 -19.72 12.08 29.14
N ARG A 430 -19.91 10.80 29.52
CA ARG A 430 -19.85 9.68 28.57
C ARG A 430 -20.82 9.80 27.40
N GLY A 431 -22.04 10.22 27.67
CA GLY A 431 -23.06 10.40 26.63
C GLY A 431 -22.61 11.43 25.57
N ASP A 432 -22.15 12.59 26.04
CA ASP A 432 -21.67 13.67 25.18
C ASP A 432 -20.43 13.25 24.37
N ARG A 433 -19.50 12.51 25.01
CA ARG A 433 -18.32 11.97 24.31
C ARG A 433 -18.70 11.02 23.18
N ILE A 434 -19.70 10.18 23.36
CA ILE A 434 -20.17 9.27 22.30
C ILE A 434 -20.92 10.03 21.20
N ALA A 435 -21.66 11.08 21.54
CA ALA A 435 -22.30 11.96 20.55
C ALA A 435 -21.25 12.66 19.68
N ASP A 436 -20.23 13.29 20.30
CA ASP A 436 -19.11 13.91 19.59
C ASP A 436 -18.39 12.91 18.68
N ALA A 437 -18.08 11.72 19.21
CA ALA A 437 -17.42 10.67 18.45
C ALA A 437 -18.23 10.24 17.22
N THR A 438 -19.56 10.17 17.35
CA THR A 438 -20.44 9.83 16.24
C THR A 438 -20.38 10.90 15.15
N ALA A 439 -20.53 12.18 15.51
CA ALA A 439 -20.50 13.28 14.54
C ALA A 439 -19.15 13.37 13.81
N LEU A 440 -18.04 13.24 14.55
CA LEU A 440 -16.69 13.24 13.98
C LEU A 440 -16.44 12.05 13.06
N ALA A 441 -16.88 10.85 13.45
CA ALA A 441 -16.69 9.66 12.64
C ALA A 441 -17.57 9.69 11.37
N GLU A 442 -18.79 10.22 11.44
CA GLU A 442 -19.64 10.44 10.26
C GLU A 442 -18.98 11.45 9.30
N ARG A 443 -18.41 12.54 9.83
CA ARG A 443 -17.63 13.49 9.03
C ARG A 443 -16.42 12.83 8.38
N ALA A 444 -15.67 12.00 9.11
CA ALA A 444 -14.54 11.25 8.57
C ALA A 444 -14.97 10.33 7.41
N THR A 445 -16.05 9.56 7.57
CA THR A 445 -16.56 8.69 6.51
C THR A 445 -17.10 9.46 5.30
N ALA A 446 -17.62 10.67 5.49
CA ALA A 446 -18.08 11.52 4.39
C ALA A 446 -16.91 12.13 3.60
N LEU A 447 -15.75 12.32 4.24
CA LEU A 447 -14.53 12.81 3.60
C LEU A 447 -13.76 11.68 2.88
N ASP A 448 -13.68 10.49 3.49
CA ASP A 448 -13.08 9.28 2.90
C ASP A 448 -13.80 8.02 3.41
N ASP A 449 -14.62 7.41 2.55
CA ASP A 449 -15.36 6.18 2.86
C ASP A 449 -14.47 4.91 2.81
N ARG A 450 -13.21 5.06 2.41
CA ARG A 450 -12.20 3.99 2.39
C ARG A 450 -11.23 4.10 3.56
N GLU A 451 -11.43 5.04 4.49
CA GLU A 451 -10.61 5.16 5.70
C GLU A 451 -11.07 4.14 6.78
N PRO A 452 -10.30 3.07 7.06
CA PRO A 452 -10.70 2.03 8.00
C PRO A 452 -10.86 2.56 9.44
N ALA A 453 -10.07 3.55 9.86
CA ALA A 453 -10.20 4.12 11.21
C ALA A 453 -11.53 4.89 11.38
N ALA A 454 -12.06 5.47 10.30
CA ALA A 454 -13.35 6.16 10.32
C ALA A 454 -14.49 5.17 10.56
N HIS A 455 -14.48 4.05 9.83
CA HIS A 455 -15.43 2.95 10.04
C HIS A 455 -15.28 2.31 11.41
N LEU A 456 -14.05 2.15 11.92
CA LEU A 456 -13.81 1.66 13.28
C LEU A 456 -14.43 2.58 14.33
N ALA A 457 -14.15 3.88 14.25
CA ALA A 457 -14.66 4.86 15.21
C ALA A 457 -16.20 4.95 15.13
N LEU A 458 -16.78 5.02 13.94
CA LEU A 458 -18.23 5.09 13.76
C LEU A 458 -18.91 3.82 14.28
N GLY A 459 -18.31 2.66 14.03
CA GLY A 459 -18.81 1.38 14.51
C GLY A 459 -18.87 1.30 16.03
N ARG A 460 -17.78 1.72 16.71
CA ARG A 460 -17.72 1.76 18.17
C ARG A 460 -18.66 2.82 18.76
N ALA A 461 -18.70 4.02 18.19
CA ALA A 461 -19.55 5.11 18.66
C ALA A 461 -21.03 4.73 18.55
N ARG A 462 -21.47 4.16 17.42
CA ARG A 462 -22.85 3.66 17.27
C ARG A 462 -23.17 2.53 18.23
N ALA A 463 -22.24 1.62 18.49
CA ALA A 463 -22.48 0.55 19.44
C ALA A 463 -22.69 1.06 20.87
N LEU A 464 -21.89 2.04 21.30
CA LEU A 464 -22.03 2.66 22.61
C LEU A 464 -23.21 3.64 22.67
N GLY A 465 -23.62 4.21 21.54
CA GLY A 465 -24.78 5.08 21.38
C GLY A 465 -26.10 4.35 21.17
N GLY A 466 -26.15 3.02 21.41
CA GLY A 466 -27.40 2.25 21.43
C GLY A 466 -27.81 1.68 20.08
N GLN A 467 -26.90 1.65 19.11
CA GLN A 467 -27.11 1.07 17.78
C GLN A 467 -26.02 0.02 17.45
N PRO A 468 -25.85 -1.03 18.28
CA PRO A 468 -24.73 -1.96 18.15
C PRO A 468 -24.74 -2.82 16.88
N GLU A 469 -25.90 -3.17 16.33
CA GLU A 469 -25.99 -3.89 15.06
C GLU A 469 -25.44 -3.04 13.90
N ARG A 470 -25.85 -1.77 13.83
CA ARG A 470 -25.28 -0.81 12.85
C ARG A 470 -23.79 -0.58 13.11
N GLY A 471 -23.39 -0.59 14.37
CA GLY A 471 -21.99 -0.53 14.77
C GLY A 471 -21.18 -1.68 14.16
N ILE A 472 -21.67 -2.90 14.29
CA ILE A 472 -21.06 -4.12 13.75
C ILE A 472 -20.90 -4.06 12.22
N GLU A 473 -21.86 -3.50 11.50
CA GLU A 473 -21.76 -3.30 10.04
C GLU A 473 -20.56 -2.43 9.67
N HIS A 474 -20.36 -1.29 10.35
CA HIS A 474 -19.20 -0.43 10.11
C HIS A 474 -17.89 -1.13 10.50
N LEU A 475 -17.85 -1.89 11.59
CA LEU A 475 -16.66 -2.63 12.01
C LEU A 475 -16.28 -3.71 11.00
N ARG A 476 -17.25 -4.45 10.47
CA ARG A 476 -17.03 -5.39 9.35
C ARG A 476 -16.56 -4.66 8.10
N ASN A 477 -17.05 -3.46 7.83
CA ASN A 477 -16.57 -2.66 6.71
C ASN A 477 -15.09 -2.26 6.89
N ALA A 478 -14.68 -1.84 8.09
CA ALA A 478 -13.28 -1.55 8.39
C ALA A 478 -12.38 -2.77 8.12
N LEU A 479 -12.84 -3.97 8.50
CA LEU A 479 -12.11 -5.22 8.27
C LEU A 479 -12.13 -5.70 6.81
N ARG A 480 -13.15 -5.32 6.04
CA ARG A 480 -13.17 -5.53 4.58
C ARG A 480 -12.17 -4.63 3.88
N LEU A 481 -11.97 -3.40 4.37
CA LEU A 481 -10.96 -2.47 3.86
C LEU A 481 -9.55 -2.91 4.27
N VAL A 482 -9.36 -3.28 5.54
CA VAL A 482 -8.08 -3.70 6.11
C VAL A 482 -8.28 -4.92 7.02
N PRO A 483 -8.18 -6.15 6.47
CA PRO A 483 -8.30 -7.39 7.25
C PRO A 483 -7.27 -7.54 8.38
N SER A 484 -6.09 -6.94 8.23
CA SER A 484 -5.01 -6.94 9.21
C SER A 484 -5.18 -5.90 10.34
N PHE A 485 -6.30 -5.17 10.37
CA PHE A 485 -6.50 -4.11 11.36
C PHE A 485 -6.87 -4.68 12.74
N ALA A 486 -5.86 -4.99 13.56
CA ALA A 486 -6.02 -5.61 14.88
C ALA A 486 -7.03 -4.87 15.78
N GLN A 487 -6.99 -3.54 15.83
CA GLN A 487 -7.96 -2.74 16.59
C GLN A 487 -9.41 -2.91 16.07
N GLY A 488 -9.59 -3.12 14.76
CA GLY A 488 -10.90 -3.39 14.15
C GLY A 488 -11.48 -4.73 14.59
N HIS A 489 -10.64 -5.77 14.66
CA HIS A 489 -11.02 -7.08 15.17
C HIS A 489 -11.39 -7.04 16.65
N PHE A 490 -10.59 -6.34 17.46
CA PHE A 490 -10.92 -6.09 18.87
C PHE A 490 -12.25 -5.36 19.02
N ALA A 491 -12.45 -4.27 18.27
CA ALA A 491 -13.66 -3.48 18.32
C ALA A 491 -14.90 -4.28 17.87
N LEU A 492 -14.77 -5.10 16.83
CA LEU A 492 -15.82 -6.02 16.39
C LEU A 492 -16.17 -7.01 17.50
N GLY A 493 -15.17 -7.63 18.12
CA GLY A 493 -15.42 -8.57 19.19
C GLY A 493 -16.08 -7.94 20.41
N GLN A 494 -15.70 -6.70 20.73
CA GLN A 494 -16.34 -5.89 21.76
C GLN A 494 -17.82 -5.63 21.43
N ALA A 495 -18.14 -5.16 20.22
CA ALA A 495 -19.52 -4.90 19.81
C ALA A 495 -20.37 -6.19 19.74
N LEU A 496 -19.79 -7.33 19.37
CA LEU A 496 -20.46 -8.63 19.40
C LEU A 496 -20.85 -9.06 20.83
N CYS A 497 -20.03 -8.73 21.83
CA CYS A 497 -20.38 -8.97 23.24
C CYS A 497 -21.59 -8.12 23.68
N TYR A 498 -21.70 -6.88 23.20
CA TYR A 498 -22.80 -5.97 23.54
C TYR A 498 -24.16 -6.52 23.07
N VAL A 499 -24.18 -7.21 21.93
CA VAL A 499 -25.38 -7.88 21.38
C VAL A 499 -25.52 -9.34 21.82
N GLY A 500 -24.78 -9.78 22.84
CA GLY A 500 -24.93 -11.12 23.41
C GLY A 500 -24.38 -12.25 22.53
N ARG A 501 -23.37 -11.98 21.69
CA ARG A 501 -22.70 -12.97 20.83
C ARG A 501 -21.24 -13.21 21.29
N PRO A 502 -21.02 -13.73 22.51
CA PRO A 502 -19.69 -13.82 23.10
C PRO A 502 -18.74 -14.76 22.34
N GLU A 503 -19.22 -15.85 21.73
CA GLU A 503 -18.34 -16.78 21.00
C GLU A 503 -17.73 -16.16 19.74
N GLU A 504 -18.55 -15.45 18.97
CA GLU A 504 -18.07 -14.68 17.83
C GLU A 504 -17.15 -13.54 18.30
N GLY A 505 -17.48 -12.94 19.45
CA GLY A 505 -16.66 -11.93 20.09
C GLY A 505 -15.26 -12.41 20.43
N ILE A 506 -15.16 -13.58 21.09
CA ILE A 506 -13.88 -14.23 21.43
C ILE A 506 -13.08 -14.54 20.18
N THR A 507 -13.73 -15.04 19.12
CA THR A 507 -13.08 -15.35 17.85
C THR A 507 -12.43 -14.11 17.24
N ALA A 508 -13.16 -12.99 17.17
CA ALA A 508 -12.63 -11.73 16.65
C ALA A 508 -11.50 -11.17 17.54
N ILE A 509 -11.61 -11.23 18.87
CA ILE A 509 -10.55 -10.73 19.76
C ILE A 509 -9.28 -11.59 19.66
N ASN A 510 -9.40 -12.91 19.47
CA ASN A 510 -8.26 -13.79 19.25
C ASN A 510 -7.53 -13.46 17.95
N GLU A 511 -8.25 -13.01 16.93
CA GLU A 511 -7.63 -12.52 15.69
C GLU A 511 -6.85 -11.22 15.93
N ALA A 512 -7.35 -10.32 16.79
CA ALA A 512 -6.59 -9.15 17.22
C ALA A 512 -5.29 -9.52 17.97
N PHE A 513 -5.33 -10.54 18.85
CA PHE A 513 -4.13 -11.09 19.49
C PHE A 513 -3.13 -11.66 18.47
N ARG A 514 -3.64 -12.37 17.45
CA ARG A 514 -2.81 -12.96 16.40
C ARG A 514 -2.09 -11.89 15.60
N LEU A 515 -2.79 -10.81 15.24
CA LEU A 515 -2.27 -9.71 14.41
C LEU A 515 -1.34 -8.77 15.18
N SER A 516 -1.61 -8.51 16.46
CA SER A 516 -0.84 -7.58 17.30
C SER A 516 -0.51 -8.22 18.67
N PRO A 517 0.42 -9.19 18.73
CA PRO A 517 0.73 -9.93 19.96
C PRO A 517 1.45 -9.08 21.02
N ARG A 518 1.99 -7.91 20.63
CA ARG A 518 2.71 -6.96 21.50
C ARG A 518 1.99 -5.61 21.61
N ASP A 519 0.68 -5.58 21.34
CA ASP A 519 -0.12 -4.36 21.35
C ASP A 519 0.05 -3.56 22.66
N PRO A 520 0.24 -2.23 22.62
CA PRO A 520 0.30 -1.43 23.85
C PRO A 520 -1.01 -1.48 24.65
N HIS A 521 -2.14 -1.81 24.01
CA HIS A 521 -3.46 -1.91 24.63
C HIS A 521 -3.87 -3.34 25.00
N LEU A 522 -2.94 -4.31 24.99
CA LEU A 522 -3.19 -5.75 25.14
C LEU A 522 -4.04 -6.14 26.38
N TRP A 523 -3.99 -5.34 27.44
CA TRP A 523 -4.83 -5.56 28.62
C TRP A 523 -6.32 -5.52 28.28
N THR A 524 -6.76 -4.64 27.38
CA THR A 524 -8.17 -4.58 26.97
C THR A 524 -8.62 -5.81 26.22
N PHE A 525 -7.74 -6.43 25.44
CA PHE A 525 -8.06 -7.63 24.69
C PHE A 525 -8.34 -8.78 25.67
N HIS A 526 -7.45 -8.97 26.66
CA HIS A 526 -7.65 -9.94 27.74
C HIS A 526 -8.91 -9.63 28.57
N ASN A 527 -9.16 -8.35 28.89
CA ASN A 527 -10.35 -7.93 29.64
C ASN A 527 -11.65 -8.22 28.88
N MET A 528 -11.69 -7.96 27.57
CA MET A 528 -12.88 -8.25 26.77
C MET A 528 -13.10 -9.75 26.58
N VAL A 529 -12.03 -10.56 26.46
CA VAL A 529 -12.15 -12.02 26.56
C VAL A 529 -12.73 -12.41 27.92
N ALA A 530 -12.29 -11.81 29.03
CA ALA A 530 -12.83 -12.10 30.35
C ALA A 530 -14.34 -11.78 30.43
N ILE A 531 -14.78 -10.64 29.90
CA ILE A 531 -16.20 -10.25 29.83
C ILE A 531 -16.99 -11.24 28.97
N ALA A 532 -16.48 -11.63 27.80
CA ALA A 532 -17.14 -12.57 26.90
C ALA A 532 -17.28 -13.97 27.54
N GLN A 533 -16.22 -14.46 28.20
CA GLN A 533 -16.24 -15.72 28.94
C GLN A 533 -17.24 -15.67 30.11
N TYR A 534 -17.29 -14.55 30.84
CA TYR A 534 -18.26 -14.34 31.91
C TYR A 534 -19.70 -14.33 31.36
N GLN A 535 -19.95 -13.64 30.24
CA GLN A 535 -21.25 -13.61 29.57
C GLN A 535 -21.70 -15.01 29.16
N ALA A 536 -20.77 -15.84 28.67
CA ALA A 536 -21.00 -17.24 28.32
C ALA A 536 -21.14 -18.19 29.53
N GLY A 537 -21.02 -17.68 30.78
CA GLY A 537 -21.09 -18.47 32.01
C GLY A 537 -19.83 -19.30 32.32
N ARG A 538 -18.74 -19.09 31.56
CA ARG A 538 -17.46 -19.75 31.73
C ARG A 538 -16.57 -18.98 32.72
N PHE A 539 -17.01 -18.98 33.98
CA PHE A 539 -16.44 -18.12 35.01
C PHE A 539 -14.98 -18.41 35.36
N ALA A 540 -14.55 -19.67 35.28
CA ALA A 540 -13.15 -20.04 35.52
C ALA A 540 -12.23 -19.42 34.46
N GLN A 541 -12.61 -19.55 33.18
CA GLN A 541 -11.90 -18.96 32.05
C GLN A 541 -11.96 -17.42 32.09
N ALA A 542 -13.08 -16.84 32.53
CA ALA A 542 -13.21 -15.41 32.73
C ALA A 542 -12.23 -14.89 33.80
N ALA A 543 -12.11 -15.59 34.93
CA ALA A 543 -11.15 -15.25 35.97
C ALA A 543 -9.69 -15.39 35.49
N GLU A 544 -9.37 -16.40 34.70
CA GLU A 544 -8.04 -16.58 34.11
C GLU A 544 -7.68 -15.43 33.16
N ALA A 545 -8.57 -15.09 32.23
CA ALA A 545 -8.38 -13.98 31.31
C ALA A 545 -8.26 -12.62 32.03
N ALA A 546 -9.06 -12.41 33.08
CA ALA A 546 -8.97 -11.20 33.91
C ALA A 546 -7.62 -11.10 34.65
N ARG A 547 -7.09 -12.22 35.16
CA ARG A 547 -5.74 -12.28 35.75
C ARG A 547 -4.66 -11.98 34.70
N ALA A 548 -4.75 -12.55 33.51
CA ALA A 548 -3.83 -12.27 32.41
C ALA A 548 -3.84 -10.78 32.01
N SER A 549 -5.02 -10.14 32.07
CA SER A 549 -5.15 -8.70 31.87
C SER A 549 -4.48 -7.89 32.99
N LEU A 550 -4.60 -8.29 34.26
CA LEU A 550 -4.00 -7.57 35.40
C LEU A 550 -2.48 -7.63 35.42
N LEU A 551 -1.86 -8.59 34.74
CA LEU A 551 -0.40 -8.69 34.60
C LEU A 551 0.19 -7.61 33.67
N LYS A 552 -0.65 -6.87 32.92
CA LYS A 552 -0.19 -5.79 32.04
C LYS A 552 -0.03 -4.50 32.83
N GLU A 553 1.09 -3.80 32.63
CA GLU A 553 1.50 -2.64 33.44
C GLU A 553 0.47 -1.50 33.42
N ASN A 554 -0.21 -1.29 32.30
CA ASN A 554 -1.20 -0.23 32.08
C ASN A 554 -2.65 -0.66 32.32
N ALA A 555 -2.89 -1.81 32.97
CA ALA A 555 -4.25 -2.27 33.26
C ALA A 555 -4.98 -1.31 34.21
N THR A 556 -6.26 -1.02 33.92
CA THR A 556 -7.12 -0.19 34.77
C THR A 556 -7.80 -1.01 35.87
N PHE A 557 -8.92 -0.54 36.44
CA PHE A 557 -9.70 -1.28 37.44
C PHE A 557 -10.62 -2.35 36.81
N TRP A 558 -10.96 -2.24 35.53
CA TRP A 558 -11.91 -3.13 34.83
C TRP A 558 -11.59 -4.62 35.00
N PRO A 559 -10.34 -5.07 34.80
CA PRO A 559 -10.02 -6.50 34.96
C PRO A 559 -10.20 -7.00 36.39
N ALA A 560 -9.90 -6.17 37.40
CA ALA A 560 -10.12 -6.53 38.81
C ALA A 560 -11.62 -6.67 39.11
N MET A 561 -12.45 -5.81 38.50
CA MET A 561 -13.91 -5.89 38.62
C MET A 561 -14.46 -7.16 37.98
N VAL A 562 -14.01 -7.53 36.77
CA VAL A 562 -14.42 -8.78 36.11
C VAL A 562 -13.94 -10.01 36.89
N LEU A 563 -12.72 -9.97 37.46
CA LEU A 563 -12.20 -11.03 38.30
C LEU A 563 -13.05 -11.21 39.57
N ALA A 564 -13.40 -10.12 40.26
CA ALA A 564 -14.25 -10.16 41.45
C ALA A 564 -15.62 -10.76 41.13
N ALA A 565 -16.30 -10.29 40.08
CA ALA A 565 -17.59 -10.83 39.65
C ALA A 565 -17.48 -12.33 39.30
N SER A 566 -16.45 -12.73 38.55
CA SER A 566 -16.25 -14.12 38.14
C SER A 566 -16.01 -15.06 39.33
N LEU A 567 -15.29 -14.60 40.36
CA LEU A 567 -15.03 -15.38 41.58
C LEU A 567 -16.24 -15.39 42.52
N GLY A 568 -17.01 -14.30 42.58
CA GLY A 568 -18.28 -14.22 43.30
C GLY A 568 -19.31 -15.19 42.74
N ALA A 569 -19.40 -15.30 41.42
CA ALA A 569 -20.27 -16.25 40.72
C ALA A 569 -19.89 -17.72 40.98
N GLN A 570 -18.63 -17.99 41.30
CA GLN A 570 -18.12 -19.31 41.68
C GLN A 570 -18.13 -19.54 43.20
N GLU A 571 -18.58 -18.56 43.99
CA GLU A 571 -18.55 -18.59 45.46
C GLU A 571 -17.16 -18.84 46.08
N ARG A 572 -16.07 -18.47 45.37
CA ARG A 572 -14.68 -18.60 45.84
C ARG A 572 -14.30 -17.49 46.82
N LYS A 573 -14.96 -17.46 47.98
CA LYS A 573 -14.93 -16.35 48.95
C LYS A 573 -13.53 -15.80 49.28
N GLY A 574 -12.53 -16.67 49.47
CA GLY A 574 -11.16 -16.24 49.80
C GLY A 574 -10.49 -15.44 48.68
N GLU A 575 -10.54 -15.97 47.45
CA GLU A 575 -9.99 -15.28 46.28
C GLU A 575 -10.82 -14.08 45.85
N ALA A 576 -12.14 -14.16 46.00
CA ALA A 576 -13.04 -13.05 45.72
C ALA A 576 -12.69 -11.82 46.58
N ARG A 577 -12.43 -12.00 47.88
CA ARG A 577 -11.97 -10.91 48.76
C ARG A 577 -10.65 -10.31 48.29
N ALA A 578 -9.69 -11.14 47.84
CA ALA A 578 -8.42 -10.63 47.32
C ALA A 578 -8.63 -9.82 46.02
N ALA A 579 -9.52 -10.26 45.14
CA ALA A 579 -9.88 -9.53 43.93
C ALA A 579 -10.60 -8.21 44.23
N VAL A 580 -11.51 -8.19 45.21
CA VAL A 580 -12.18 -6.97 45.68
C VAL A 580 -11.17 -6.00 46.30
N ALA A 581 -10.23 -6.48 47.11
CA ALA A 581 -9.18 -5.63 47.67
C ALA A 581 -8.32 -4.99 46.57
N GLU A 582 -7.97 -5.74 45.52
CA GLU A 582 -7.26 -5.20 44.36
C GLU A 582 -8.11 -4.19 43.56
N LEU A 583 -9.40 -4.45 43.40
CA LEU A 583 -10.34 -3.52 42.77
C LEU A 583 -10.39 -2.20 43.54
N LEU A 584 -10.57 -2.25 44.86
CA LEU A 584 -10.63 -1.06 45.73
C LEU A 584 -9.28 -0.35 45.82
N ARG A 585 -8.15 -1.06 45.69
CA ARG A 585 -6.83 -0.42 45.59
C ARG A 585 -6.70 0.44 44.34
N ARG A 586 -7.32 0.02 43.22
CA ARG A 586 -7.31 0.75 41.95
C ARG A 586 -8.40 1.82 41.86
N ARG A 587 -9.56 1.58 42.47
CA ARG A 587 -10.73 2.46 42.45
C ARG A 587 -11.38 2.48 43.85
N PRO A 588 -10.88 3.32 44.78
CA PRO A 588 -11.30 3.30 46.19
C PRO A 588 -12.79 3.59 46.43
N ASP A 589 -13.44 4.32 45.53
CA ASP A 589 -14.86 4.67 45.52
C ASP A 589 -15.73 3.63 44.79
N MET A 590 -15.20 2.44 44.50
CA MET A 590 -15.97 1.38 43.84
C MET A 590 -17.01 0.79 44.78
N THR A 591 -18.26 0.85 44.36
CA THR A 591 -19.41 0.20 44.98
C THR A 591 -20.23 -0.51 43.89
N ALA A 592 -21.23 -1.28 44.28
CA ALA A 592 -22.12 -1.93 43.33
C ALA A 592 -22.90 -0.92 42.48
N LYS A 593 -23.32 0.21 43.08
CA LYS A 593 -23.93 1.31 42.36
C LYS A 593 -22.98 1.92 41.33
N THR A 594 -21.73 2.21 41.70
CA THR A 594 -20.78 2.79 40.74
C THR A 594 -20.35 1.78 39.69
N ALA A 595 -20.16 0.50 40.05
CA ALA A 595 -19.92 -0.59 39.11
C ALA A 595 -21.06 -0.77 38.09
N ARG A 596 -22.32 -0.59 38.51
CA ARG A 596 -23.46 -0.57 37.57
C ARG A 596 -23.31 0.58 36.58
N ALA A 597 -23.05 1.79 37.08
CA ALA A 597 -22.92 3.00 36.26
C ALA A 597 -21.79 2.89 35.23
N GLU A 598 -20.74 2.12 35.51
CA GLU A 598 -19.64 1.86 34.57
C GLU A 598 -20.09 1.22 33.24
N PHE A 599 -21.25 0.56 33.19
CA PHE A 599 -21.79 -0.02 31.96
C PHE A 599 -22.61 0.94 31.10
N TYR A 600 -22.82 2.19 31.53
CA TYR A 600 -23.68 3.15 30.84
C TYR A 600 -22.87 4.26 30.17
N PHE A 601 -23.35 4.67 28.99
CA PHE A 601 -22.87 5.80 28.20
C PHE A 601 -24.03 6.79 28.06
N GLY A 602 -24.15 7.72 29.02
CA GLY A 602 -25.37 8.47 29.22
C GLY A 602 -26.49 7.56 29.76
N SER A 603 -27.66 7.58 29.13
CA SER A 603 -28.76 6.67 29.46
C SER A 603 -28.70 5.31 28.75
N VAL A 604 -27.70 5.09 27.90
CA VAL A 604 -27.59 3.90 27.06
C VAL A 604 -26.69 2.86 27.74
N PRO A 605 -27.19 1.64 28.01
CA PRO A 605 -26.34 0.57 28.53
C PRO A 605 -25.53 -0.08 27.40
N ALA A 606 -24.23 -0.31 27.62
CA ALA A 606 -23.36 -1.00 26.68
C ALA A 606 -23.61 -2.52 26.64
N MET A 607 -24.17 -3.10 27.70
CA MET A 607 -24.54 -4.51 27.81
C MET A 607 -26.03 -4.62 28.14
N SER A 608 -26.64 -5.79 27.92
CA SER A 608 -28.06 -5.96 28.31
C SER A 608 -28.26 -5.79 29.82
N GLU A 609 -29.41 -5.23 30.23
CA GLU A 609 -29.76 -5.07 31.65
C GLU A 609 -29.65 -6.39 32.43
N LYS A 610 -30.06 -7.51 31.81
CA LYS A 610 -29.90 -8.85 32.39
C LYS A 610 -28.43 -9.20 32.69
N PHE A 611 -27.51 -8.82 31.81
CA PHE A 611 -26.08 -9.02 32.06
C PHE A 611 -25.61 -8.14 33.22
N ILE A 612 -25.97 -6.86 33.21
CA ILE A 612 -25.55 -5.88 34.22
C ILE A 612 -26.06 -6.29 35.61
N ASP A 613 -27.34 -6.66 35.74
CA ASP A 613 -27.95 -7.12 36.98
C ASP A 613 -27.23 -8.34 37.57
N ARG A 614 -26.94 -9.34 36.72
CA ARG A 614 -26.19 -10.53 37.12
C ARG A 614 -24.78 -10.17 37.57
N PHE A 615 -24.08 -9.34 36.78
CA PHE A 615 -22.72 -8.92 37.07
C PHE A 615 -22.61 -8.21 38.42
N VAL A 616 -23.52 -7.26 38.69
CA VAL A 616 -23.59 -6.55 39.96
C VAL A 616 -23.96 -7.48 41.12
N SER A 617 -24.89 -8.42 40.91
CA SER A 617 -25.23 -9.43 41.93
C SER A 617 -24.02 -10.31 42.29
N ASP A 618 -23.22 -10.71 41.31
CA ASP A 618 -22.00 -11.49 41.55
C ASP A 618 -20.88 -10.66 42.21
N LEU A 619 -20.81 -9.36 41.96
CA LEU A 619 -19.94 -8.44 42.72
C LEU A 619 -20.35 -8.34 44.19
N HIS A 620 -21.65 -8.27 44.50
CA HIS A 620 -22.12 -8.33 45.89
C HIS A 620 -21.71 -9.65 46.56
N ARG A 621 -21.86 -10.78 45.86
CA ARG A 621 -21.40 -12.09 46.38
C ARG A 621 -19.90 -12.13 46.64
N ALA A 622 -19.11 -11.40 45.84
CA ALA A 622 -17.67 -11.24 46.04
C ALA A 622 -17.31 -10.34 47.24
N GLY A 623 -18.26 -9.52 47.71
CA GLY A 623 -18.08 -8.61 48.85
C GLY A 623 -17.77 -7.16 48.46
N VAL A 624 -18.13 -6.72 47.25
CA VAL A 624 -18.08 -5.29 46.89
C VAL A 624 -19.12 -4.51 47.71
N PRO A 625 -18.78 -3.32 48.25
CA PRO A 625 -19.73 -2.47 49.00
C PRO A 625 -20.91 -1.99 48.14
N ASP A 626 -22.01 -1.58 48.78
CA ASP A 626 -23.22 -1.05 48.11
C ASP A 626 -23.02 0.37 47.54
#